data_AF-R7VZH0-F1
#
_entry.id   AF-R7VZH0-F1
#
_cell.length_a   1.000
_cell.length_b   1.000
_cell.length_c   1.000
_cell.angle_alpha   90.00
_cell.angle_beta   90.00
_cell.angle_gamma   90.00
#
_symmetry.space_group_name_H-M   'P 1'
#
loop_
_entity.id
_entity.type
_entity.pdbx_description
1 polymer ?
#
loop_
_entity_poly.entity_id
_entity_poly.type
_entity_poly.pdbx_seq_one_letter_code
_entity_poly.pdbx_strand_id
1 'polypeptide(L)'
;MASKVVLLLVAALACVLGGAEAKLGRLVVSGVVPCKTGSLIDIATSPVFPNAEVELRCAGQVVAGATTNTNGSFTMEADLKSAMEAFGLK
;
A
#
# COMPACT_ATOMS: atom_id res chain seq x y z
N MET A 1 12.77 -17.72 -43.98
CA MET A 1 12.99 -16.27 -43.84
C MET A 1 11.76 -15.67 -43.17
N ALA A 2 11.64 -15.80 -41.85
CA ALA A 2 10.50 -15.25 -41.11
C ALA A 2 10.59 -13.71 -41.18
N SER A 3 9.57 -13.10 -41.80
CA SER A 3 9.56 -11.68 -42.13
C SER A 3 9.65 -10.85 -40.84
N LYS A 4 10.65 -9.97 -40.74
CA LYS A 4 10.83 -9.00 -39.63
C LYS A 4 9.55 -8.21 -39.33
N VAL A 5 8.69 -8.05 -40.34
CA VAL A 5 7.38 -7.40 -40.24
C VAL A 5 6.44 -8.14 -39.30
N VAL A 6 6.44 -9.48 -39.31
CA VAL A 6 5.61 -10.30 -38.42
C VAL A 6 6.07 -10.17 -36.96
N LEU A 7 7.39 -10.16 -36.71
CA LEU A 7 7.95 -9.96 -35.37
C LEU A 7 7.62 -8.55 -34.81
N LEU A 8 7.65 -7.52 -35.67
CA LEU A 8 7.29 -6.14 -35.28
C LEU A 8 5.80 -6.00 -34.97
N LEU A 9 4.92 -6.68 -35.71
CA LEU A 9 3.48 -6.69 -35.45
C LEU A 9 3.12 -7.38 -34.13
N VAL A 10 3.83 -8.46 -33.77
CA VAL A 10 3.61 -9.16 -32.49
C VAL A 10 4.13 -8.33 -31.31
N ALA A 11 5.28 -7.65 -31.45
CA ALA A 11 5.80 -6.75 -30.42
C ALA A 11 4.89 -5.53 -30.20
N ALA A 12 4.32 -4.97 -31.27
CA ALA A 12 3.37 -3.88 -31.17
C ALA A 12 2.08 -4.30 -30.45
N LEU A 13 1.56 -5.50 -30.72
CA LEU A 13 0.36 -6.02 -30.04
C LEU A 13 0.59 -6.27 -28.54
N ALA A 14 1.80 -6.70 -28.16
CA ALA A 14 2.19 -6.86 -26.77
C ALA A 14 2.29 -5.51 -26.01
N CYS A 15 2.54 -4.39 -26.69
CA CYS A 15 2.47 -3.05 -26.08
C CYS A 15 1.04 -2.51 -25.94
N VAL A 16 0.07 -2.97 -26.74
CA VAL A 16 -1.35 -2.56 -26.59
C VAL A 16 -2.07 -3.36 -25.50
N LEU A 17 -1.56 -4.57 -25.20
CA LEU A 17 -2.04 -5.43 -24.11
C LEU A 17 -1.13 -5.40 -22.86
N GLY A 18 0.05 -4.81 -22.98
CA GLY A 18 1.09 -4.82 -21.95
C GLY A 18 1.18 -3.49 -21.23
N GLY A 19 0.93 -3.55 -19.92
CA GLY A 19 1.51 -2.59 -18.99
C GLY A 19 0.64 -1.38 -18.66
N ALA A 20 -0.69 -1.51 -18.69
CA ALA A 20 -1.41 -0.83 -17.63
C ALA A 20 -0.99 -1.55 -16.35
N GLU A 21 -0.05 -0.97 -15.59
CA GLU A 21 0.01 -1.14 -14.14
C GLU A 21 -1.39 -0.76 -13.66
N ALA A 22 -2.33 -1.70 -13.74
CA ALA A 22 -3.71 -1.47 -13.37
C ALA A 22 -3.64 -1.23 -11.88
N LYS A 23 -3.80 0.04 -11.49
CA LYS A 23 -4.04 0.45 -10.13
C LYS A 23 -5.31 -0.28 -9.70
N LEU A 24 -5.16 -1.52 -9.20
CA LEU A 24 -6.26 -2.45 -8.90
C LEU A 24 -7.27 -1.79 -7.95
N GLY A 25 -6.78 -0.84 -7.17
CA GLY A 25 -7.53 0.10 -6.37
C GLY A 25 -6.59 0.87 -5.46
N ARG A 26 -7.08 1.95 -4.87
CA ARG A 26 -6.38 2.67 -3.79
C ARG A 26 -6.97 2.21 -2.46
N LEU A 27 -6.14 1.62 -1.61
CA LEU A 27 -6.47 1.34 -0.21
C LEU A 27 -6.05 2.55 0.62
N VAL A 28 -6.98 3.10 1.40
CA VAL A 28 -6.69 4.16 2.38
C VAL A 28 -6.90 3.59 3.77
N VAL A 29 -5.86 3.66 4.61
CA VAL A 29 -5.92 3.24 6.01
C VAL A 29 -5.64 4.45 6.88
N SER A 30 -6.54 4.74 7.80
CA SER A 30 -6.41 5.83 8.76
C SER A 30 -6.70 5.36 10.18
N GLY A 31 -6.11 6.03 11.16
CA GLY A 31 -6.28 5.68 12.57
C GLY A 31 -5.57 6.67 13.49
N VAL A 32 -5.61 6.36 14.79
CA VAL A 32 -4.95 7.10 15.86
C VAL A 32 -4.14 6.12 16.70
N VAL A 33 -2.94 6.52 17.13
CA VAL A 33 -2.07 5.70 17.98
C VAL A 33 -2.08 6.25 19.42
N PRO A 34 -2.91 5.70 20.33
CA PRO A 34 -2.95 6.12 21.72
C PRO A 34 -1.76 5.54 22.52
N CYS A 35 -1.33 6.29 23.53
CA CYS A 35 -0.37 5.88 24.55
C CYS A 35 -1.09 5.24 25.73
N LYS A 36 -0.82 3.94 25.95
CA LYS A 36 -1.36 3.18 27.08
C LYS A 36 -0.56 3.50 28.35
N THR A 37 -1.14 4.30 29.25
CA THR A 37 -0.53 4.70 30.53
C THR A 37 -1.05 3.92 31.75
N GLY A 38 -1.75 2.80 31.54
CA GLY A 38 -2.33 2.01 32.63
C GLY A 38 -2.91 0.67 32.15
N SER A 39 -3.87 0.12 32.90
CA SER A 39 -4.51 -1.17 32.59
C SER A 39 -5.54 -1.07 31.46
N LEU A 40 -6.21 0.07 31.31
CA LEU A 40 -7.25 0.31 30.30
C LEU A 40 -6.81 1.41 29.33
N ILE A 41 -7.17 1.26 28.04
CA ILE A 41 -7.03 2.32 27.03
C ILE A 41 -8.42 2.92 26.82
N ASP A 42 -8.51 4.23 26.99
CA ASP A 42 -9.64 5.02 26.50
C ASP A 42 -9.13 5.94 25.39
N ILE A 43 -9.52 5.66 24.15
CA ILE A 43 -9.04 6.40 22.97
C ILE A 43 -9.40 7.90 23.05
N ALA A 44 -10.44 8.29 23.77
CA ALA A 44 -10.86 9.68 23.88
C ALA A 44 -10.01 10.50 24.86
N THR A 45 -9.44 9.85 25.88
CA THR A 45 -8.75 10.54 26.99
C THR A 45 -7.27 10.17 27.10
N SER A 46 -6.86 9.07 26.48
CA SER A 46 -5.47 8.62 26.52
C SER A 46 -4.59 9.59 25.72
N PRO A 47 -3.40 9.95 26.24
CA PRO A 47 -2.42 10.69 25.46
C PRO A 47 -2.10 9.95 24.17
N VAL A 48 -1.52 10.63 23.19
CA VAL A 48 -1.21 10.06 21.88
C VAL A 48 0.29 9.96 21.66
N PHE A 49 0.72 9.10 20.75
CA PHE A 49 2.09 9.09 20.26
C PHE A 49 2.22 9.96 19.00
N PRO A 50 2.77 11.19 19.09
CA PRO A 50 3.11 11.96 17.92
C PRO A 50 4.42 11.46 17.29
N ASN A 51 4.57 11.63 15.97
CA ASN A 51 5.75 11.22 15.21
C ASN A 51 6.09 9.72 15.30
N ALA A 52 5.12 8.86 15.57
CA ALA A 52 5.29 7.42 15.55
C ALA A 52 5.27 6.91 14.12
N GLU A 53 6.17 5.98 13.79
CA GLU A 53 6.18 5.30 12.50
C GLU A 53 5.24 4.10 12.53
N VAL A 54 4.34 4.02 11.55
CA VAL A 54 3.31 2.99 11.41
C VAL A 54 3.47 2.34 10.05
N GLU A 55 3.54 1.02 10.03
CA GLU A 55 3.64 0.24 8.81
C GLU A 55 2.37 -0.58 8.59
N LEU A 56 1.86 -0.58 7.35
CA LEU A 56 0.90 -1.56 6.88
C LEU A 56 1.67 -2.74 6.29
N ARG A 57 1.47 -3.91 6.87
CA ARG A 57 2.08 -5.16 6.40
C ARG A 57 1.03 -6.13 5.89
N CYS A 58 1.19 -6.60 4.66
CA CYS A 58 0.41 -7.68 4.07
C CYS A 58 1.32 -8.90 3.95
N ALA A 59 0.88 -10.06 4.46
CA ALA A 59 1.68 -11.30 4.45
C ALA A 59 3.14 -11.12 4.96
N GLY A 60 3.37 -10.22 5.92
CA GLY A 60 4.68 -9.90 6.48
C GLY A 60 5.51 -8.86 5.70
N GLN A 61 5.12 -8.50 4.47
CA GLN A 61 5.77 -7.47 3.66
C GLN A 61 5.18 -6.10 3.94
N VAL A 62 6.02 -5.06 4.03
CA VAL A 62 5.56 -3.67 4.15
C VAL A 62 5.03 -3.20 2.80
N VAL A 63 3.79 -2.72 2.78
CA VAL A 63 3.14 -2.24 1.55
C VAL A 63 2.81 -0.74 1.61
N ALA A 64 2.80 -0.15 2.81
CA ALA A 64 2.73 1.29 3.02
C ALA A 64 3.25 1.65 4.42
N GLY A 65 3.58 2.92 4.62
CA GLY A 65 3.94 3.48 5.92
C GLY A 65 3.45 4.91 6.07
N ALA A 66 3.30 5.35 7.31
CA ALA A 66 3.00 6.72 7.67
C ALA A 66 3.62 7.10 9.01
N THR A 67 3.79 8.40 9.20
CA THR A 67 4.17 8.98 10.49
C THR A 67 2.95 9.67 11.10
N THR A 68 2.69 9.41 12.38
CA THR A 68 1.58 10.08 13.07
C THR A 68 1.88 11.57 13.25
N ASN A 69 0.84 12.42 13.14
CA ASN A 69 0.96 13.85 13.39
C ASN A 69 0.94 14.18 14.90
N THR A 70 0.86 15.47 15.24
CA THR A 70 0.79 15.96 16.63
C THR A 70 -0.38 15.40 17.43
N ASN A 71 -1.45 14.96 16.76
CA ASN A 71 -2.65 14.41 17.37
C ASN A 71 -2.62 12.87 17.37
N GLY A 72 -1.47 12.27 17.03
CA GLY A 72 -1.30 10.82 16.95
C GLY A 72 -2.06 10.17 15.80
N SER A 73 -2.65 10.94 14.89
CA SER A 73 -3.38 10.40 13.76
C SER A 73 -2.45 10.13 12.58
N PHE A 74 -2.73 9.06 11.86
CA PHE A 74 -2.06 8.71 10.61
C PHE A 74 -3.08 8.48 9.51
N THR A 75 -2.65 8.67 8.28
CA THR A 75 -3.36 8.20 7.09
C THR A 75 -2.30 7.75 6.11
N MET A 76 -2.46 6.54 5.58
CA MET A 76 -1.55 5.97 4.59
C MET A 76 -2.34 5.40 3.42
N GLU A 77 -1.67 5.36 2.29
CA GLU A 77 -2.23 4.86 1.05
C GLU A 77 -1.37 3.71 0.55
N ALA A 78 -2.03 2.63 0.16
CA ALA A 78 -1.39 1.51 -0.49
C ALA A 78 -2.08 1.24 -1.83
N ASP A 79 -1.31 0.73 -2.78
CA ASP A 79 -1.88 0.14 -3.97
C ASP A 79 -2.41 -1.26 -3.65
N LEU A 80 -3.63 -1.57 -4.09
CA LEU A 80 -4.20 -2.91 -3.89
C LEU A 80 -3.35 -3.98 -4.59
N LYS A 81 -2.70 -3.65 -5.70
CA LYS A 81 -1.74 -4.54 -6.37
C LYS A 81 -0.57 -4.87 -5.45
N SER A 82 0.05 -3.87 -4.80
CA SER A 82 1.17 -4.12 -3.88
C SER A 82 0.75 -4.99 -2.68
N ALA A 83 -0.48 -4.83 -2.20
CA ALA A 83 -1.04 -5.71 -1.18
C ALA A 83 -1.21 -7.15 -1.70
N MET A 84 -1.71 -7.35 -2.92
CA MET A 84 -1.89 -8.66 -3.55
C MET A 84 -0.55 -9.34 -3.88
N GLU A 85 0.43 -8.60 -4.38
CA GLU A 85 1.78 -9.09 -4.66
C GLU A 85 2.46 -9.62 -3.38
N ALA A 86 2.18 -9.01 -2.22
CA ALA A 86 2.67 -9.52 -0.95
C ALA A 86 2.14 -10.93 -0.62
N PHE A 87 0.95 -11.29 -1.10
CA PHE A 87 0.40 -12.65 -1.02
C PHE A 87 0.85 -13.57 -2.18
N GLY A 88 1.70 -13.09 -3.09
CA GLY A 88 2.13 -13.82 -4.27
C GLY A 88 1.09 -13.90 -5.38
N LEU A 89 0.03 -13.07 -5.32
CA LEU A 89 -0.97 -12.96 -6.36
C LEU A 89 -0.47 -11.97 -7.42
N LYS A 90 -0.45 -12.41 -8.69
CA LYS A 90 -0.09 -11.60 -9.87
C LYS A 90 -1.31 -11.33 -10.72
#